data_AF-A0A7I7WMC5-F1
#
_entry.id   AF-A0A7I7WMC5-F1
#
_cell.length_a   1.000
_cell.length_b   1.000
_cell.length_c   1.000
_cell.angle_alpha   90.00
_cell.angle_beta   90.00
_cell.angle_gamma   90.00
#
_symmetry.space_group_name_H-M   'P 1'
#
loop_
_entity.id
_entity.type
_entity.pdbx_description
1 polymer ?
#
loop_
_entity_poly.entity_id
_entity_poly.type
_entity_poly.pdbx_seq_one_letter_code
_entity_poly.pdbx_strand_id
1 'polypeptide(L)'
;MNAADPEGREIYLSCGAALDHLTVAMAAFGWEANVQRFPDPDDPLHVAAVTFDSAPPGMAADSRAHALAIGRRYTDRRPFEAPADWARFEVLLRQTVIPHHVMFDTVLDNARPTLATVSRLTATIRTNDPSYRAEMNWWTSPFASGDGVPQSALLSVEAAGHIDVGRRFPSPYAATHAEDVEVDRSKIVVLSTHHEDARLDVLRCGEALSAVLLQCTASGLATCTLTHMTELAQSREIVRELTGQRGMPQLLIRIGYPRPADAALAATPRRPLADVLERRG
;
A
#
# COMPACT_ATOMS: atom_id res chain seq x y z
N MET A 1 12.81 15.99 -0.22
CA MET A 1 12.96 15.07 -1.37
C MET A 1 11.56 14.73 -1.84
N ASN A 2 11.28 14.88 -3.12
CA ASN A 2 9.95 14.71 -3.72
C ASN A 2 10.05 14.13 -5.15
N ALA A 3 11.17 13.50 -5.52
CA ALA A 3 11.36 12.98 -6.87
C ALA A 3 10.47 11.75 -7.14
N ALA A 4 10.21 10.93 -6.11
CA ALA A 4 9.27 9.82 -6.18
C ALA A 4 7.81 10.30 -6.20
N ASP A 5 7.47 11.32 -5.39
CA ASP A 5 6.12 11.88 -5.25
C ASP A 5 6.09 13.40 -5.50
N PRO A 6 6.29 13.84 -6.75
CA PRO A 6 6.39 15.28 -7.07
C PRO A 6 5.10 16.04 -6.82
N GLU A 7 3.96 15.36 -6.92
CA GLU A 7 2.62 15.93 -6.74
C GLU A 7 2.08 15.77 -5.30
N GLY A 8 2.82 15.08 -4.42
CA GLY A 8 2.43 14.86 -3.02
C GLY A 8 1.27 13.88 -2.83
N ARG A 9 0.94 13.09 -3.86
CA ARG A 9 -0.21 12.17 -3.90
C ARG A 9 0.00 10.99 -2.95
N GLU A 10 1.20 10.44 -2.90
CA GLU A 10 1.53 9.30 -2.03
C GLU A 10 1.53 9.68 -0.54
N ILE A 11 1.79 10.95 -0.22
CA ILE A 11 1.59 11.49 1.13
C ILE A 11 0.11 11.41 1.53
N TYR A 12 -0.82 11.89 0.70
CA TYR A 12 -2.25 11.79 1.01
C TYR A 12 -2.74 10.33 1.11
N LEU A 13 -2.22 9.43 0.25
CA LEU A 13 -2.49 7.99 0.38
C LEU A 13 -2.03 7.45 1.75
N SER A 14 -0.83 7.85 2.19
CA SER A 14 -0.26 7.43 3.48
C SER A 14 -1.05 7.99 4.67
N CYS A 15 -1.45 9.26 4.60
CA CYS A 15 -2.31 9.90 5.61
C CYS A 15 -3.69 9.24 5.68
N GLY A 16 -4.29 8.93 4.54
CA GLY A 16 -5.58 8.22 4.49
C GLY A 16 -5.49 6.83 5.12
N ALA A 17 -4.40 6.10 4.84
CA ALA A 17 -4.18 4.80 5.45
C ALA A 17 -4.03 4.90 6.97
N ALA A 18 -3.31 5.92 7.47
CA ALA A 18 -3.17 6.18 8.90
C ALA A 18 -4.50 6.57 9.57
N LEU A 19 -5.32 7.37 8.88
CA LEU A 19 -6.64 7.80 9.34
C LEU A 19 -7.60 6.61 9.50
N ASP A 20 -7.63 5.71 8.53
CA ASP A 20 -8.43 4.48 8.62
C ASP A 20 -7.91 3.54 9.72
N HIS A 21 -6.59 3.35 9.85
CA HIS A 21 -6.00 2.61 10.95
C HIS A 21 -6.40 3.17 12.33
N LEU A 22 -6.40 4.50 12.50
CA LEU A 22 -6.87 5.16 13.71
C LEU A 22 -8.34 4.84 13.97
N THR A 23 -9.19 4.98 12.94
CA THR A 23 -10.63 4.73 13.06
C THR A 23 -10.93 3.28 13.45
N VAL A 24 -10.28 2.31 12.79
CA VAL A 24 -10.40 0.88 13.10
C VAL A 24 -9.90 0.56 14.51
N ALA A 25 -8.76 1.12 14.91
CA ALA A 25 -8.23 0.91 16.25
C ALA A 25 -9.19 1.43 17.32
N MET A 26 -9.71 2.65 17.15
CA MET A 26 -10.63 3.29 18.09
C MET A 26 -11.97 2.56 18.18
N ALA A 27 -12.51 2.09 17.05
CA ALA A 27 -13.72 1.28 17.00
C ALA A 27 -13.59 -0.02 17.82
N ALA A 28 -12.44 -0.70 17.75
CA ALA A 28 -12.18 -1.90 18.56
C ALA A 28 -12.12 -1.61 20.08
N PHE A 29 -11.92 -0.35 20.47
CA PHE A 29 -12.00 0.13 21.86
C PHE A 29 -13.36 0.75 22.22
N GLY A 30 -14.37 0.63 21.35
CA GLY A 30 -15.72 1.11 21.62
C GLY A 30 -15.94 2.60 21.32
N TRP A 31 -15.12 3.20 20.45
CA TRP A 31 -15.26 4.59 20.03
C TRP A 31 -15.61 4.70 18.55
N GLU A 32 -16.66 5.45 18.23
CA GLU A 32 -17.01 5.80 16.86
C GLU A 32 -16.27 7.09 16.47
N ALA A 33 -15.58 7.07 15.34
CA ALA A 33 -14.80 8.21 14.85
C ALA A 33 -15.62 9.04 13.84
N ASN A 34 -15.84 10.32 14.14
CA ASN A 34 -16.40 11.27 13.18
C ASN A 34 -15.25 12.00 12.49
N VAL A 35 -15.08 11.73 11.20
CA VAL A 35 -13.94 12.24 10.42
C VAL A 35 -14.39 13.36 9.49
N GLN A 36 -13.96 14.60 9.79
CA GLN A 36 -14.05 15.73 8.87
C GLN A 36 -12.75 15.83 8.07
N ARG A 37 -12.80 15.57 6.76
CA ARG A 37 -11.63 15.64 5.87
C ARG A 37 -11.46 17.06 5.35
N PHE A 38 -10.22 17.55 5.32
CA PHE A 38 -9.89 18.92 4.92
C PHE A 38 -10.80 19.98 5.56
N PRO A 39 -10.86 20.05 6.92
CA PRO A 39 -11.75 20.96 7.63
C PRO A 39 -11.38 22.44 7.44
N ASP A 40 -10.10 22.72 7.14
CA ASP A 40 -9.58 24.06 6.86
C ASP A 40 -9.24 24.18 5.37
N PRO A 41 -10.01 24.94 4.58
CA PRO A 41 -9.73 25.16 3.15
C PRO A 41 -8.42 25.90 2.88
N ASP A 42 -7.93 26.69 3.85
CA ASP A 42 -6.72 27.51 3.72
C ASP A 42 -5.46 26.75 4.14
N ASP A 43 -5.60 25.62 4.86
CA ASP A 43 -4.49 24.72 5.21
C ASP A 43 -4.64 23.33 4.56
N PRO A 44 -4.00 23.10 3.39
CA PRO A 44 -4.08 21.82 2.70
C PRO A 44 -3.33 20.68 3.41
N LEU A 45 -2.52 20.99 4.42
CA LEU A 45 -1.82 19.99 5.24
C LEU A 45 -2.69 19.50 6.41
N HIS A 46 -3.77 20.22 6.73
CA HIS A 46 -4.80 19.77 7.68
C HIS A 46 -5.71 18.73 7.01
N VAL A 47 -5.20 17.51 6.85
CA VAL A 47 -5.89 16.46 6.07
C VAL A 47 -7.20 15.97 6.68
N ALA A 48 -7.30 15.96 8.02
CA ALA A 48 -8.53 15.57 8.72
C ALA A 48 -8.54 16.08 10.17
N ALA A 49 -9.75 16.34 10.68
CA ALA A 49 -10.07 16.43 12.10
C ALA A 49 -10.96 15.25 12.49
N VAL A 50 -10.68 14.64 13.64
CA VAL A 50 -11.40 13.47 14.14
C VAL A 50 -11.92 13.74 15.55
N THR A 51 -13.22 13.54 15.75
CA THR A 51 -13.83 13.49 17.09
C THR A 51 -14.33 12.09 17.38
N PHE A 52 -14.48 11.75 18.66
CA PHE A 52 -14.87 10.41 19.08
C PHE A 52 -16.12 10.45 19.95
N ASP A 53 -17.09 9.62 19.59
CA ASP A 53 -18.29 9.36 20.39
C ASP A 53 -18.28 7.91 20.88
N SER A 54 -19.15 7.59 21.85
CA SER A 54 -19.36 6.21 22.27
C SER A 54 -19.94 5.41 21.11
N ALA A 55 -19.28 4.32 20.73
CA ALA A 55 -19.76 3.45 19.65
C ALA A 55 -21.06 2.72 20.04
N PRO A 56 -21.91 2.39 19.04
CA PRO A 56 -23.07 1.54 19.26
C PRO A 56 -22.65 0.10 19.64
N PRO A 57 -23.53 -0.67 20.33
CA PRO A 57 -23.27 -2.07 20.64
C PRO A 57 -22.98 -2.89 19.37
N GLY A 58 -21.91 -3.69 19.39
CA GLY A 58 -21.53 -4.58 18.28
C GLY A 58 -20.37 -4.07 17.41
N MET A 59 -20.21 -2.75 17.26
CA MET A 59 -19.15 -2.16 16.42
C MET A 59 -17.75 -2.64 16.83
N ALA A 60 -17.46 -2.70 18.13
CA ALA A 60 -16.17 -3.17 18.63
C ALA A 60 -15.88 -4.64 18.27
N ALA A 61 -16.91 -5.50 18.18
CA ALA A 61 -16.74 -6.89 17.79
C ALA A 61 -16.38 -7.01 16.31
N ASP A 62 -17.03 -6.23 15.46
CA ASP A 62 -16.80 -6.21 14.01
C ASP A 62 -15.39 -5.70 13.67
N SER A 63 -14.91 -4.66 14.36
CA SER A 63 -13.58 -4.07 14.11
C SER A 63 -12.42 -4.86 14.71
N ARG A 64 -12.68 -5.82 15.62
CA ARG A 64 -11.62 -6.51 16.38
C ARG A 64 -10.65 -7.27 15.48
N ALA A 65 -11.14 -7.95 14.45
CA ALA A 65 -10.29 -8.71 13.53
C ALA A 65 -9.33 -7.78 12.75
N HIS A 66 -9.83 -6.66 12.25
CA HIS A 66 -9.02 -5.65 11.55
C HIS A 66 -8.05 -4.94 12.50
N ALA A 67 -8.47 -4.60 13.72
CA ALA A 67 -7.59 -3.99 14.71
C ALA A 67 -6.40 -4.91 15.09
N LEU A 68 -6.65 -6.21 15.23
CA LEU A 68 -5.56 -7.19 15.42
C LEU A 68 -4.68 -7.32 14.17
N ALA A 69 -5.24 -7.14 12.98
CA ALA A 69 -4.51 -7.18 11.73
C ALA A 69 -3.51 -6.02 11.59
N ILE A 70 -3.76 -4.85 12.20
CA ILE A 70 -2.83 -3.70 12.19
C ILE A 70 -1.42 -4.12 12.61
N GLY A 71 -1.29 -4.84 13.72
CA GLY A 71 0.00 -5.28 14.26
C GLY A 71 0.65 -6.44 13.51
N ARG A 72 -0.13 -7.16 12.68
CA ARG A 72 0.33 -8.33 11.91
C ARG A 72 0.62 -8.03 10.45
N ARG A 73 0.10 -6.91 9.93
CA ARG A 73 0.24 -6.53 8.53
C ARG A 73 1.68 -6.10 8.27
N TYR A 74 2.31 -6.75 7.29
CA TYR A 74 3.62 -6.39 6.76
C TYR A 74 3.58 -6.30 5.23
N THR A 75 4.51 -5.52 4.68
CA THR A 75 4.73 -5.48 3.24
C THR A 75 5.69 -6.60 2.89
N ASP A 76 5.19 -7.65 2.26
CA ASP A 76 6.01 -8.78 1.84
C ASP A 76 6.38 -8.60 0.36
N ARG A 77 7.68 -8.49 0.07
CA ARG A 77 8.14 -8.27 -1.31
C ARG A 77 8.42 -9.58 -2.06
N ARG A 78 8.41 -10.73 -1.36
CA ARG A 78 8.71 -12.07 -1.89
C ARG A 78 7.62 -12.55 -2.88
N PRO A 79 7.85 -13.64 -3.62
CA PRO A 79 6.82 -14.28 -4.44
C PRO A 79 5.69 -14.81 -3.54
N PHE A 80 4.45 -14.78 -4.04
CA PHE A 80 3.28 -15.34 -3.36
C PHE A 80 2.72 -16.53 -4.11
N GLU A 81 2.08 -17.44 -3.38
CA GLU A 81 1.15 -18.40 -3.99
C GLU A 81 -0.19 -17.73 -4.30
N ALA A 82 -0.93 -18.31 -5.25
CA ALA A 82 -2.24 -17.81 -5.64
C ALA A 82 -3.23 -17.90 -4.45
N PRO A 83 -4.05 -16.86 -4.20
CA PRO A 83 -5.15 -16.95 -3.24
C PRO A 83 -6.13 -18.06 -3.62
N ALA A 84 -6.62 -18.81 -2.64
CA ALA A 84 -7.68 -19.78 -2.84
C ALA A 84 -9.03 -19.04 -2.98
N ASP A 85 -9.89 -19.52 -3.88
CA ASP A 85 -11.23 -18.94 -4.12
C ASP A 85 -11.21 -17.41 -4.32
N TRP A 86 -10.31 -16.93 -5.18
CA TRP A 86 -10.13 -15.49 -5.45
C TRP A 86 -11.44 -14.78 -5.81
N ALA A 87 -12.31 -15.43 -6.59
CA ALA A 87 -13.57 -14.81 -7.02
C ALA A 87 -14.46 -14.42 -5.81
N ARG A 88 -14.56 -15.29 -4.81
CA ARG A 88 -15.30 -14.97 -3.57
C ARG A 88 -14.60 -13.90 -2.76
N PHE A 89 -13.28 -13.98 -2.63
CA PHE A 89 -12.52 -13.01 -1.85
C PHE A 89 -12.53 -11.61 -2.50
N GLU A 90 -12.51 -11.54 -3.82
CA GLU A 90 -12.61 -10.30 -4.58
C GLU A 90 -13.93 -9.56 -4.30
N VAL A 91 -15.05 -10.27 -4.18
CA VAL A 91 -16.33 -9.66 -3.79
C VAL A 91 -16.22 -8.99 -2.42
N LEU A 92 -15.57 -9.64 -1.46
CA LEU A 92 -15.35 -9.08 -0.13
C LEU A 92 -14.47 -7.82 -0.20
N LEU A 93 -13.36 -7.86 -0.95
CA LEU A 93 -12.50 -6.68 -1.12
C LEU A 93 -13.23 -5.53 -1.81
N ARG A 94 -14.05 -5.80 -2.83
CA ARG A 94 -14.90 -4.78 -3.47
C ARG A 94 -15.85 -4.15 -2.46
N GLN A 95 -16.45 -4.93 -1.56
CA GLN A 95 -17.30 -4.38 -0.50
C GLN A 95 -16.54 -3.49 0.47
N THR A 96 -15.27 -3.81 0.79
CA THR A 96 -14.46 -2.99 1.72
C THR A 96 -14.16 -1.59 1.20
N VAL A 97 -14.12 -1.37 -0.13
CA VAL A 97 -13.79 -0.05 -0.70
C VAL A 97 -15.00 0.85 -0.94
N ILE A 98 -16.22 0.30 -0.92
CA ILE A 98 -17.47 1.04 -1.19
C ILE A 98 -17.64 2.26 -0.27
N PRO A 99 -17.44 2.16 1.06
CA PRO A 99 -17.61 3.31 1.97
C PRO A 99 -16.68 4.49 1.66
N HIS A 100 -15.57 4.24 0.96
CA HIS A 100 -14.56 5.24 0.64
C HIS A 100 -14.77 5.85 -0.75
N HIS A 101 -15.77 5.41 -1.53
CA HIS A 101 -16.00 5.86 -2.91
C HIS A 101 -14.77 5.67 -3.82
N VAL A 102 -14.11 4.51 -3.70
CA VAL A 102 -12.90 4.16 -4.45
C VAL A 102 -13.21 3.03 -5.42
N MET A 103 -12.67 3.13 -6.64
CA MET A 103 -12.77 2.06 -7.62
C MET A 103 -11.75 0.96 -7.32
N PHE A 104 -12.18 -0.29 -7.49
CA PHE A 104 -11.35 -1.48 -7.29
C PHE A 104 -11.41 -2.34 -8.55
N ASP A 105 -10.25 -2.68 -9.09
CA ASP A 105 -10.14 -3.52 -10.29
C ASP A 105 -9.05 -4.58 -10.12
N THR A 106 -9.33 -5.80 -10.56
CA THR A 106 -8.33 -6.87 -10.59
C THR A 106 -7.67 -6.89 -11.97
N VAL A 107 -6.35 -6.84 -12.01
CA VAL A 107 -5.58 -7.05 -13.25
C VAL A 107 -5.72 -8.52 -13.65
N LEU A 108 -6.27 -8.74 -14.83
CA LEU A 108 -6.48 -10.09 -15.37
C LEU A 108 -5.14 -10.79 -15.62
N ASP A 109 -5.13 -12.12 -15.52
CA ASP A 109 -3.90 -12.92 -15.65
C ASP A 109 -3.24 -12.74 -17.03
N ASN A 110 -4.02 -12.50 -18.10
CA ASN A 110 -3.52 -12.20 -19.44
C ASN A 110 -2.93 -10.78 -19.58
N ALA A 111 -3.28 -9.85 -18.69
CA ALA A 111 -2.75 -8.49 -18.65
C ALA A 111 -1.46 -8.38 -17.80
N ARG A 112 -1.18 -9.37 -16.94
CA ARG A 112 0.00 -9.39 -16.06
C ARG A 112 1.35 -9.24 -16.80
N PRO A 113 1.61 -9.89 -17.96
CA PRO A 113 2.85 -9.68 -18.71
C PRO A 113 3.06 -8.23 -19.18
N THR A 114 1.97 -7.57 -19.57
CA THR A 114 1.99 -6.14 -19.94
C THR A 114 2.32 -5.29 -18.72
N LEU A 115 1.67 -5.54 -17.59
CA LEU A 115 1.95 -4.84 -16.34
C LEU A 115 3.41 -5.04 -15.87
N ALA A 116 3.95 -6.25 -15.99
CA ALA A 116 5.36 -6.53 -15.70
C ALA A 116 6.31 -5.72 -16.60
N THR A 117 5.93 -5.53 -17.86
CA THR A 117 6.68 -4.68 -18.80
C THR A 117 6.63 -3.21 -18.36
N VAL A 118 5.47 -2.69 -17.98
CA VAL A 118 5.33 -1.34 -17.40
C VAL A 118 6.22 -1.18 -16.17
N SER A 119 6.13 -2.11 -15.22
CA SER A 119 6.94 -2.12 -13.99
C SER A 119 8.44 -2.03 -14.28
N ARG A 120 8.95 -2.82 -15.25
CA ARG A 120 10.36 -2.79 -15.65
C ARG A 120 10.73 -1.48 -16.33
N LEU A 121 9.92 -0.99 -17.26
CA LEU A 121 10.18 0.27 -17.98
C LEU A 121 10.23 1.47 -17.03
N THR A 122 9.28 1.57 -16.09
CA THR A 122 9.30 2.60 -15.05
C THR A 122 10.61 2.54 -14.25
N ALA A 123 11.05 1.34 -13.85
CA ALA A 123 12.31 1.16 -13.14
C ALA A 123 13.54 1.57 -13.97
N THR A 124 13.57 1.25 -15.27
CA THR A 124 14.64 1.68 -16.19
C THR A 124 14.69 3.20 -16.33
N ILE A 125 13.55 3.85 -16.53
CA ILE A 125 13.48 5.33 -16.60
C ILE A 125 14.01 5.95 -15.30
N ARG A 126 13.54 5.45 -14.16
CA ARG A 126 13.95 5.95 -12.83
C ARG A 126 15.40 5.66 -12.47
N THR A 127 16.03 4.64 -13.06
CA THR A 127 17.47 4.35 -12.86
C THR A 127 18.36 5.46 -13.46
N ASN A 128 17.85 6.19 -14.45
CA ASN A 128 18.56 7.31 -15.07
C ASN A 128 18.22 8.67 -14.43
N ASP A 129 17.39 8.70 -13.38
CA ASP A 129 17.03 9.90 -12.62
C ASP A 129 17.87 9.98 -11.32
N PRO A 130 18.86 10.90 -11.24
CA PRO A 130 19.73 11.02 -10.06
C PRO A 130 18.97 11.42 -8.80
N SER A 131 17.93 12.25 -8.92
CA SER A 131 17.14 12.75 -7.79
C SER A 131 16.30 11.63 -7.19
N TYR A 132 15.63 10.85 -8.04
CA TYR A 132 14.90 9.65 -7.60
C TYR A 132 15.82 8.62 -6.95
N ARG A 133 17.01 8.40 -7.52
CA ARG A 133 18.00 7.48 -6.93
C ARG A 133 18.49 7.94 -5.56
N ALA A 134 18.79 9.23 -5.42
CA ALA A 134 19.22 9.81 -4.15
C ALA A 134 18.14 9.62 -3.08
N GLU A 135 16.88 9.90 -3.42
CA GLU A 135 15.73 9.68 -2.54
C GLU A 135 15.55 8.20 -2.17
N MET A 136 15.63 7.30 -3.14
CA MET A 136 15.50 5.86 -2.87
C MET A 136 16.61 5.34 -1.95
N ASN A 137 17.86 5.78 -2.17
CA ASN A 137 18.99 5.45 -1.30
C ASN A 137 18.82 6.04 0.11
N TRP A 138 18.27 7.25 0.22
CA TRP A 138 17.97 7.87 1.51
C TRP A 138 16.98 7.03 2.32
N TRP A 139 15.84 6.68 1.70
CA TRP A 139 14.76 5.93 2.37
C TRP A 139 15.08 4.44 2.59
N THR A 140 16.14 3.91 1.99
CA THR A 140 16.62 2.53 2.20
C THR A 140 17.96 2.47 2.95
N SER A 141 18.44 3.61 3.46
CA SER A 141 19.71 3.70 4.17
C SER A 141 19.70 2.84 5.44
N PRO A 142 20.77 2.06 5.71
CA PRO A 142 20.87 1.27 6.95
C PRO A 142 20.96 2.13 8.22
N PHE A 143 21.22 3.43 8.07
CA PHE A 143 21.38 4.36 9.19
C PHE A 143 20.10 5.12 9.54
N ALA A 144 18.99 4.91 8.82
CA ALA A 144 17.72 5.55 9.13
C ALA A 144 17.18 5.02 10.48
N SER A 145 17.04 5.89 11.48
CA SER A 145 16.51 5.53 12.79
C SER A 145 15.03 5.91 12.90
N GLY A 146 14.16 4.90 12.88
CA GLY A 146 12.73 5.04 13.17
C GLY A 146 11.81 5.19 11.95
N ASP A 147 12.35 5.44 10.76
CA ASP A 147 11.61 5.52 9.49
C ASP A 147 12.37 4.86 8.33
N GLY A 148 11.76 4.87 7.14
CA GLY A 148 12.30 4.22 5.94
C GLY A 148 12.05 2.72 5.84
N VAL A 149 12.70 2.10 4.85
CA VAL A 149 12.62 0.67 4.57
C VAL A 149 13.91 0.00 5.04
N PRO A 150 13.89 -0.79 6.13
CA PRO A 150 15.10 -1.44 6.63
C PRO A 150 15.58 -2.52 5.67
N GLN A 151 16.87 -2.83 5.73
CA GLN A 151 17.48 -3.86 4.87
C GLN A 151 16.77 -5.22 5.01
N SER A 152 16.32 -5.59 6.22
CA SER A 152 15.57 -6.82 6.48
C SER A 152 14.22 -6.93 5.75
N ALA A 153 13.71 -5.84 5.20
CA ALA A 153 12.47 -5.81 4.41
C ALA A 153 12.73 -5.77 2.89
N LEU A 154 13.99 -5.81 2.46
CA LEU A 154 14.43 -5.79 1.06
C LEU A 154 14.82 -7.19 0.60
N LEU A 155 14.63 -7.45 -0.69
CA LEU A 155 15.12 -8.67 -1.34
C LEU A 155 16.56 -8.45 -1.86
N SER A 156 17.30 -9.54 -2.07
CA SER A 156 18.50 -9.50 -2.93
C SER A 156 18.12 -9.08 -4.35
N VAL A 157 19.10 -8.61 -5.13
CA VAL A 157 18.87 -8.17 -6.51
C VAL A 157 18.32 -9.31 -7.38
N GLU A 158 18.81 -10.52 -7.13
CA GLU A 158 18.49 -11.77 -7.81
C GLU A 158 17.07 -12.19 -7.46
N ALA A 159 16.73 -12.29 -6.18
CA ALA A 159 15.38 -12.63 -5.73
C ALA A 159 14.35 -11.61 -6.25
N ALA A 160 14.68 -10.32 -6.19
CA ALA A 160 13.84 -9.29 -6.80
C ALA A 160 13.71 -9.51 -8.31
N GLY A 161 14.76 -9.97 -9.00
CA GLY A 161 14.80 -10.31 -10.44
C GLY A 161 13.66 -11.21 -10.89
N HIS A 162 13.22 -12.10 -10.01
CA HIS A 162 12.16 -13.07 -10.27
C HIS A 162 10.74 -12.55 -9.94
N ILE A 163 10.63 -11.37 -9.34
CA ILE A 163 9.36 -10.66 -9.17
C ILE A 163 9.09 -9.85 -10.43
N ASP A 164 8.10 -10.28 -11.20
CA ASP A 164 7.72 -9.67 -12.49
C ASP A 164 7.10 -8.27 -12.30
N VAL A 165 6.26 -8.10 -11.28
CA VAL A 165 5.63 -6.84 -10.92
C VAL A 165 6.07 -6.43 -9.50
N GLY A 166 7.07 -5.55 -9.41
CA GLY A 166 7.60 -5.10 -8.13
C GLY A 166 8.53 -3.91 -8.28
N ARG A 167 8.48 -2.98 -7.32
CA ARG A 167 9.41 -1.85 -7.28
C ARG A 167 10.82 -2.36 -7.01
N ARG A 168 11.79 -1.87 -7.78
CA ARG A 168 13.22 -2.13 -7.55
C ARG A 168 13.74 -1.19 -6.46
N PHE A 169 14.25 -1.78 -5.39
CA PHE A 169 14.94 -1.09 -4.31
C PHE A 169 16.45 -1.34 -4.40
N PRO A 170 17.29 -0.36 -4.03
CA PRO A 170 18.71 -0.61 -3.76
C PRO A 170 18.83 -1.71 -2.71
N SER A 171 19.60 -2.76 -3.00
CA SER A 171 19.78 -3.87 -2.08
C SER A 171 21.26 -3.99 -1.70
N PRO A 172 21.58 -4.12 -0.40
CA PRO A 172 22.95 -4.35 0.07
C PRO A 172 23.36 -5.83 -0.04
N TYR A 173 22.41 -6.73 -0.28
CA TYR A 173 22.66 -8.16 -0.27
C TYR A 173 23.27 -8.59 -1.61
N ALA A 174 24.40 -9.30 -1.54
CA ALA A 174 25.02 -9.90 -2.71
C ALA A 174 24.15 -11.02 -3.28
N ALA A 175 24.40 -11.32 -4.55
CA ALA A 175 23.88 -12.51 -5.22
C ALA A 175 24.16 -13.78 -4.43
N THR A 176 23.11 -14.41 -3.92
CA THR A 176 23.18 -15.80 -3.46
C THR A 176 22.93 -16.71 -4.65
N HIS A 177 23.70 -17.80 -4.76
CA HIS A 177 23.49 -18.80 -5.81
C HIS A 177 22.11 -19.43 -5.68
N ALA A 178 21.32 -19.26 -6.74
CA ALA A 178 20.06 -19.94 -7.08
C ALA A 178 19.44 -20.80 -5.96
N GLU A 179 18.58 -20.17 -5.16
CA GLU A 179 17.41 -20.89 -4.66
C GLU A 179 16.56 -21.27 -5.89
N ASP A 180 15.83 -22.39 -5.86
CA ASP A 180 14.81 -22.67 -6.88
C ASP A 180 13.80 -21.51 -6.84
N VAL A 181 13.97 -20.52 -7.72
CA VAL A 181 13.17 -19.29 -7.59
C VAL A 181 11.83 -19.48 -8.26
N GLU A 182 10.83 -19.69 -7.40
CA GLU A 182 9.45 -19.92 -7.77
C GLU A 182 8.77 -18.65 -8.31
N VAL A 183 7.87 -18.86 -9.27
CA VAL A 183 7.11 -17.80 -9.95
C VAL A 183 6.09 -17.18 -9.00
N ASP A 184 6.05 -15.86 -8.92
CA ASP A 184 4.99 -15.15 -8.19
C ASP A 184 3.61 -15.37 -8.84
N ARG A 185 2.65 -15.86 -8.05
CA ARG A 185 1.27 -16.14 -8.48
C ARG A 185 0.24 -15.22 -7.80
N SER A 186 0.69 -14.12 -7.22
CA SER A 186 -0.21 -13.12 -6.60
C SER A 186 -1.29 -12.63 -7.56
N LYS A 187 -2.49 -12.34 -7.04
CA LYS A 187 -3.44 -11.47 -7.73
C LYS A 187 -3.01 -10.02 -7.55
N ILE A 188 -3.24 -9.19 -8.57
CA ILE A 188 -2.86 -7.77 -8.54
C ILE A 188 -4.13 -6.96 -8.68
N VAL A 189 -4.37 -6.09 -7.72
CA VAL A 189 -5.53 -5.19 -7.71
C VAL A 189 -5.06 -3.76 -7.85
N VAL A 190 -5.90 -2.91 -8.45
CA VAL A 190 -5.69 -1.48 -8.66
C VAL A 190 -6.77 -0.74 -7.89
N LEU A 191 -6.36 0.23 -7.07
CA LEU A 191 -7.28 1.19 -6.48
C LEU A 191 -7.21 2.49 -7.26
N SER A 192 -8.35 3.01 -7.68
CA SER A 192 -8.44 4.20 -8.52
C SER A 192 -9.44 5.21 -7.97
N THR A 193 -9.16 6.50 -8.18
CA THR A 193 -10.16 7.57 -7.98
C THR A 193 -11.08 7.64 -9.20
N HIS A 194 -12.30 8.17 -9.06
CA HIS A 194 -13.29 8.16 -10.14
C HIS A 194 -12.98 9.10 -11.32
N HIS A 195 -12.35 10.24 -11.07
CA HIS A 195 -12.22 11.30 -12.09
C HIS A 195 -10.79 11.87 -12.15
N GLU A 196 -10.26 12.37 -11.05
CA GLU A 196 -8.96 13.06 -11.01
C GLU A 196 -8.21 12.78 -9.70
N ASP A 197 -7.11 13.50 -9.46
CA ASP A 197 -6.29 13.47 -8.25
C ASP A 197 -6.68 14.56 -7.24
N ALA A 198 -7.98 14.82 -7.10
CA ALA A 198 -8.45 15.69 -6.02
C ALA A 198 -7.97 15.13 -4.68
N ARG A 199 -7.41 15.99 -3.82
CA ARG A 199 -6.78 15.58 -2.55
C ARG A 199 -7.69 14.70 -1.69
N LEU A 200 -8.99 15.04 -1.66
CA LEU A 200 -10.01 14.25 -0.97
C LEU A 200 -10.14 12.82 -1.50
N ASP A 201 -10.12 12.65 -2.83
CA ASP A 201 -10.27 11.34 -3.46
C ASP A 201 -9.00 10.50 -3.28
N VAL A 202 -7.83 11.13 -3.32
CA VAL A 202 -6.56 10.47 -3.00
C VAL A 202 -6.50 10.05 -1.53
N LEU A 203 -6.92 10.92 -0.60
CA LEU A 203 -7.01 10.59 0.83
C LEU A 203 -7.94 9.39 1.07
N ARG A 204 -9.12 9.39 0.45
CA ARG A 204 -10.06 8.26 0.49
C ARG A 204 -9.47 6.97 -0.10
N CYS A 205 -8.67 7.07 -1.15
CA CYS A 205 -7.95 5.93 -1.69
C CYS A 205 -6.91 5.37 -0.69
N GLY A 206 -6.30 6.22 0.12
CA GLY A 206 -5.47 5.82 1.26
C GLY A 206 -6.25 5.07 2.34
N GLU A 207 -7.45 5.53 2.68
CA GLU A 207 -8.33 4.83 3.63
C GLU A 207 -8.75 3.46 3.09
N ALA A 208 -9.17 3.40 1.82
CA ALA A 208 -9.51 2.15 1.14
C ALA A 208 -8.31 1.19 1.05
N LEU A 209 -7.10 1.71 0.83
CA LEU A 209 -5.87 0.93 0.90
C LEU A 209 -5.74 0.26 2.26
N SER A 210 -5.90 1.00 3.35
CA SER A 210 -5.86 0.44 4.70
C SER A 210 -6.89 -0.67 4.89
N ALA A 211 -8.17 -0.42 4.54
CA ALA A 211 -9.24 -1.40 4.65
C ALA A 211 -8.92 -2.70 3.88
N VAL A 212 -8.41 -2.60 2.64
CA VAL A 212 -8.00 -3.76 1.83
C VAL A 212 -6.84 -4.52 2.47
N LEU A 213 -5.80 -3.83 2.93
CA LEU A 213 -4.64 -4.44 3.57
C LEU A 213 -5.02 -5.17 4.87
N LEU A 214 -5.89 -4.57 5.68
CA LEU A 214 -6.38 -5.16 6.93
C LEU A 214 -7.29 -6.36 6.67
N GLN A 215 -8.16 -6.28 5.65
CA GLN A 215 -9.00 -7.41 5.23
C GLN A 215 -8.17 -8.60 4.74
N CYS A 216 -7.15 -8.35 3.90
CA CYS A 216 -6.22 -9.38 3.45
C CYS A 216 -5.49 -10.03 4.63
N THR A 217 -4.93 -9.21 5.52
CA THR A 217 -4.16 -9.69 6.68
C THR A 217 -5.05 -10.49 7.65
N ALA A 218 -6.27 -10.03 7.94
CA ALA A 218 -7.23 -10.78 8.76
C ALA A 218 -7.62 -12.13 8.14
N SER A 219 -7.51 -12.26 6.82
CA SER A 219 -7.77 -13.49 6.04
C SER A 219 -6.52 -14.35 5.82
N GLY A 220 -5.37 -13.98 6.42
CA GLY A 220 -4.11 -14.72 6.30
C GLY A 220 -3.36 -14.54 4.98
N LEU A 221 -3.71 -13.51 4.18
CA LEU A 221 -3.04 -13.19 2.93
C LEU A 221 -1.92 -12.18 3.16
N ALA A 222 -0.81 -12.37 2.44
CA ALA A 222 0.28 -11.42 2.33
C ALA A 222 -0.05 -10.34 1.30
N THR A 223 0.54 -9.15 1.49
CA THR A 223 0.30 -8.00 0.61
C THR A 223 1.57 -7.22 0.30
N CYS A 224 1.64 -6.66 -0.92
CA CYS A 224 2.66 -5.69 -1.32
C CYS A 224 2.05 -4.53 -2.08
N THR A 225 2.01 -3.34 -1.48
CA THR A 225 1.59 -2.10 -2.16
C THR A 225 2.67 -1.64 -3.14
N LEU A 226 2.26 -1.22 -4.33
CA LEU A 226 3.11 -0.77 -5.42
C LEU A 226 2.60 0.55 -5.99
N THR A 227 3.42 1.60 -5.92
CA THR A 227 3.07 2.93 -6.42
C THR A 227 3.90 3.38 -7.61
N HIS A 228 5.06 2.76 -7.89
CA HIS A 228 6.01 3.22 -8.92
C HIS A 228 5.40 3.34 -10.32
N MET A 229 4.48 2.43 -10.66
CA MET A 229 3.81 2.43 -11.97
C MET A 229 2.79 3.58 -12.10
N THR A 230 2.46 4.25 -11.01
CA THR A 230 1.52 5.40 -10.97
C THR A 230 2.23 6.74 -10.79
N GLU A 231 3.56 6.75 -10.60
CA GLU A 231 4.34 7.97 -10.42
C GLU A 231 4.66 8.70 -11.74
N LEU A 232 4.67 7.96 -12.86
CA LEU A 232 4.92 8.51 -14.19
C LEU A 232 3.62 8.48 -15.00
N ALA A 233 3.24 9.61 -15.57
CA ALA A 233 1.98 9.76 -16.32
C ALA A 233 1.81 8.67 -17.40
N GLN A 234 2.86 8.37 -18.18
CA GLN A 234 2.80 7.34 -19.24
C GLN A 234 2.61 5.93 -18.67
N SER A 235 3.29 5.60 -17.56
CA SER A 235 3.14 4.29 -16.92
C SER A 235 1.75 4.13 -16.31
N ARG A 236 1.24 5.20 -15.69
CA ARG A 236 -0.06 5.26 -15.05
C ARG A 236 -1.20 5.10 -16.05
N GLU A 237 -1.06 5.72 -17.22
CA GLU A 237 -2.01 5.59 -18.32
C GLU A 237 -2.14 4.14 -18.80
N ILE A 238 -1.01 3.42 -18.95
CA ILE A 238 -1.06 1.99 -19.32
C ILE A 238 -1.77 1.18 -18.22
N VAL A 239 -1.50 1.45 -16.93
CA VAL A 239 -2.24 0.80 -15.83
C VAL A 239 -3.74 1.05 -15.95
N ARG A 240 -4.15 2.28 -16.28
CA ARG A 240 -5.56 2.64 -16.50
C ARG A 240 -6.18 1.82 -17.62
N GLU A 241 -5.52 1.74 -18.77
CA GLU A 241 -5.98 0.94 -19.92
C GLU A 241 -6.15 -0.54 -19.56
N LEU A 242 -5.23 -1.12 -18.77
CA LEU A 242 -5.31 -2.52 -18.34
C LEU A 242 -6.52 -2.83 -17.45
N THR A 243 -7.04 -1.83 -16.72
CA THR A 243 -8.27 -1.99 -15.92
C THR A 243 -9.56 -1.82 -16.75
N GLY A 244 -9.46 -1.23 -17.94
CA GLY A 244 -10.62 -0.90 -18.79
C GLY A 244 -11.54 0.17 -18.19
N GLN A 245 -11.12 0.84 -17.11
CA GLN A 245 -11.91 1.84 -16.40
C GLN A 245 -11.52 3.28 -16.74
N ARG A 246 -12.43 4.22 -16.46
CA ARG A 246 -12.19 5.65 -16.66
C ARG A 246 -11.48 6.34 -15.49
N GLY A 247 -11.45 5.69 -14.32
CA GLY A 247 -10.82 6.23 -13.11
C GLY A 247 -9.31 6.37 -13.22
N MET A 248 -8.70 7.13 -12.30
CA MET A 248 -7.25 7.35 -12.24
C MET A 248 -6.57 6.40 -11.25
N PRO A 249 -5.70 5.47 -11.71
CA PRO A 249 -5.00 4.53 -10.83
C PRO A 249 -4.16 5.24 -9.78
N GLN A 250 -4.37 4.93 -8.51
CA GLN A 250 -3.60 5.53 -7.41
C GLN A 250 -2.48 4.62 -6.95
N LEU A 251 -2.73 3.32 -6.90
CA LEU A 251 -1.78 2.31 -6.44
C LEU A 251 -2.22 0.94 -6.89
N LEU A 252 -1.30 -0.01 -6.81
CA LEU A 252 -1.58 -1.43 -6.98
C LEU A 252 -1.24 -2.19 -5.70
N ILE A 253 -1.84 -3.37 -5.52
CA ILE A 253 -1.56 -4.27 -4.40
C ILE A 253 -1.41 -5.68 -4.95
N ARG A 254 -0.26 -6.31 -4.72
CA ARG A 254 -0.11 -7.77 -4.87
C ARG A 254 -0.72 -8.44 -3.66
N ILE A 255 -1.54 -9.46 -3.88
CA ILE A 255 -2.27 -10.20 -2.86
C ILE A 255 -2.10 -11.70 -3.13
N GLY A 256 -1.67 -12.46 -2.12
CA GLY A 256 -1.44 -13.90 -2.26
C GLY A 256 -1.13 -14.55 -0.92
N TYR A 257 -0.95 -15.86 -0.91
CA TYR A 257 -0.47 -16.53 0.29
C TYR A 257 1.04 -16.38 0.41
N PRO A 258 1.56 -16.08 1.62
CA PRO A 258 2.99 -16.25 1.88
C PRO A 258 3.34 -17.72 1.66
N ARG A 259 4.56 -18.03 1.22
CA ARG A 259 4.92 -19.41 0.93
C ARG A 259 5.21 -20.16 2.25
N PRO A 260 4.94 -21.47 2.34
CA PRO A 260 5.16 -22.22 3.59
C PRO A 260 6.62 -22.19 4.09
N ALA A 261 7.58 -22.11 3.17
CA ALA A 261 9.01 -22.06 3.48
C ALA A 261 9.49 -20.65 3.91
N ASP A 262 8.66 -19.63 3.71
CA ASP A 262 9.04 -18.25 4.01
C ASP A 262 9.06 -18.01 5.53
N ALA A 263 10.20 -17.55 6.06
CA ALA A 263 10.29 -17.13 7.45
C ALA A 263 9.37 -15.92 7.74
N ALA A 264 8.97 -15.78 9.01
CA ALA A 264 8.22 -14.62 9.47
C ALA A 264 9.02 -13.33 9.23
N LEU A 265 8.36 -12.30 8.71
CA LEU A 265 8.97 -11.00 8.50
C LEU A 265 9.13 -10.26 9.83
N ALA A 266 10.28 -9.61 10.00
CA ALA A 266 10.50 -8.69 11.12
C ALA A 266 9.67 -7.41 10.94
N ALA A 267 9.18 -6.86 12.04
CA ALA A 267 8.47 -5.60 11.99
C ALA A 267 9.37 -4.46 11.54
N THR A 268 8.91 -3.68 10.56
CA THR A 268 9.61 -2.45 10.16
C THR A 268 9.42 -1.38 11.24
N PRO A 269 10.44 -0.55 11.51
CA PRO A 269 10.37 0.46 12.57
C PRO A 269 9.25 1.47 12.32
N ARG A 270 8.79 2.11 13.40
CA ARG A 270 7.90 3.27 13.38
C ARG A 270 8.48 4.34 14.28
N ARG A 271 8.26 5.61 13.92
CA ARG A 271 8.62 6.73 14.78
C ARG A 271 7.88 6.61 16.13
N PRO A 272 8.54 6.91 17.26
CA PRO A 272 7.88 7.03 18.54
C PRO A 272 6.68 8.00 18.49
N LEU A 273 5.66 7.74 19.31
CA LEU A 273 4.47 8.61 19.34
C LEU A 273 4.81 10.07 19.69
N ALA A 274 5.81 10.28 20.56
CA ALA A 274 6.27 11.62 20.96
C ALA A 274 6.82 12.46 19.79
N ASP A 275 7.24 11.81 18.70
CA ASP A 275 7.80 12.49 17.53
C ASP A 275 6.71 12.97 16.54
N VAL A 276 5.47 12.49 16.71
CA VAL A 276 4.37 12.70 15.75
C VAL A 276 3.06 13.18 16.40
N LEU A 277 2.92 13.07 17.72
CA LEU A 277 1.74 13.50 18.46
C LEU A 277 2.06 14.73 19.32
N GLU A 278 1.44 15.85 18.98
CA GLU A 278 1.40 17.04 19.83
C GLU A 278 0.10 17.06 20.63
N ARG A 279 0.15 17.38 21.93
CA ARG A 279 -1.03 17.59 22.77
C ARG A 279 -1.17 19.08 23.03
N ARG A 280 -2.21 19.69 22.48
CA ARG A 280 -2.58 21.09 22.74
C ARG A 280 -3.65 21.11 23.82
N GLY A 281 -3.34 21.79 24.92
CA GLY A 281 -4.23 21.96 26.08
C GLY A 281 -5.12 23.18 25.94
#